data_AF-A0A524D3W3-F1
#
_entry.id   AF-A0A524D3W3-F1
#
_cell.length_a   1.000
_cell.length_b   1.000
_cell.length_c   1.000
_cell.angle_alpha   90.00
_cell.angle_beta   90.00
_cell.angle_gamma   90.00
#
_symmetry.space_group_name_H-M   'P 1'
#
loop_
_entity.id
_entity.type
_entity.pdbx_description
1 polymer ?
#
loop_
_entity_poly.entity_id
_entity_poly.type
_entity_poly.pdbx_seq_one_letter_code
_entity_poly.pdbx_strand_id
1 'polypeptide(L)'
;MDVVVGMALVIFLSLLFAGVLLLIGRSVAPKARQTGGAVDSYACGEPSFLGGKVQFNLELFNYALYFMLFDIIGFILFLSWANTGLIVIAYLAIALVAAAYVSIAPKNE
;
A
#
# COMPACT_ATOMS: atom_id res chain seq x y z
N MET A 1 19.61 6.65 -24.49
CA MET A 1 19.75 6.05 -23.15
C MET A 1 18.70 4.96 -23.05
N ASP A 2 19.06 3.74 -22.69
CA ASP A 2 18.07 2.67 -22.52
C ASP A 2 17.02 3.06 -21.46
N VAL A 3 15.76 2.74 -21.73
CA VAL A 3 14.64 3.05 -20.82
C VAL A 3 14.90 2.50 -19.42
N VAL A 4 15.51 1.31 -19.33
CA VAL A 4 15.90 0.66 -18.09
C VAL A 4 16.93 1.49 -17.33
N VAL A 5 17.94 2.01 -18.03
CA VAL A 5 18.99 2.86 -17.43
C VAL A 5 18.41 4.18 -16.96
N GLY A 6 17.51 4.79 -17.72
CA GLY A 6 16.81 6.01 -17.31
C GLY A 6 15.96 5.81 -16.04
N MET A 7 15.18 4.74 -15.98
CA MET A 7 14.33 4.44 -14.82
C MET A 7 15.16 4.14 -13.56
N ALA A 8 16.22 3.34 -13.71
CA ALA A 8 17.14 3.04 -12.61
C ALA A 8 17.80 4.32 -12.06
N LEU A 9 18.21 5.23 -12.94
CA LEU A 9 18.81 6.51 -12.55
C LEU A 9 17.83 7.37 -11.75
N VAL A 10 16.58 7.49 -12.19
CA VAL A 10 15.56 8.28 -11.48
C VAL A 10 15.28 7.73 -10.09
N ILE A 11 15.13 6.41 -9.95
CA ILE A 11 14.91 5.76 -8.65
C ILE A 11 16.12 5.99 -7.73
N PHE A 12 17.33 5.84 -8.27
CA PHE A 12 18.55 6.06 -7.49
C PHE A 12 18.66 7.51 -7.03
N LEU A 13 18.43 8.46 -7.92
CA LEU A 13 18.55 9.89 -7.61
C LEU A 13 17.49 10.34 -6.59
N SER A 14 16.27 9.81 -6.67
CA SER A 14 15.20 10.15 -5.71
C SER A 14 15.48 9.59 -4.31
N LEU A 15 15.96 8.34 -4.20
CA LEU A 15 16.38 7.76 -2.94
C LEU A 15 17.61 8.47 -2.36
N LEU A 16 18.58 8.83 -3.20
CA LEU A 16 19.75 9.58 -2.80
C LEU A 16 19.34 10.97 -2.27
N PHE A 17 18.46 11.66 -2.97
CA PHE A 17 17.94 12.96 -2.55
C PHE A 17 17.22 12.87 -1.21
N ALA A 18 16.30 11.91 -1.05
CA ALA A 18 15.61 11.67 0.22
C ALA A 18 16.61 11.35 1.35
N GLY A 19 17.61 10.51 1.08
CA GLY A 19 18.67 10.17 2.02
C GLY A 19 19.48 11.39 2.46
N VAL A 20 19.88 12.25 1.52
CA VAL A 20 20.60 13.50 1.82
C VAL A 20 19.77 14.41 2.71
N LEU A 21 18.48 14.60 2.43
CA LEU A 21 17.59 15.40 3.26
C LEU A 21 17.48 14.86 4.69
N LEU A 22 17.33 13.53 4.84
CA LEU A 22 17.27 12.89 6.15
C LEU A 22 18.58 13.02 6.94
N LEU A 23 19.73 12.91 6.26
CA LEU A 23 21.05 13.08 6.88
C LEU A 23 21.30 14.51 7.32
N ILE A 24 20.95 15.48 6.48
CA ILE A 24 21.04 16.91 6.84
C ILE A 24 20.12 17.19 8.03
N GLY A 25 18.86 16.75 7.96
CA GLY A 25 17.90 16.90 9.06
C GLY A 25 18.41 16.31 10.37
N ARG A 26 19.01 15.11 10.33
CA ARG A 26 19.64 14.48 11.48
C ARG A 26 20.85 15.25 12.01
N SER A 27 21.64 15.89 11.14
CA SER A 27 22.83 16.65 11.54
C SER A 27 22.52 18.01 12.16
N VAL A 28 21.46 18.68 11.68
CA VAL A 28 21.06 20.02 12.12
C VAL A 28 20.12 19.96 13.32
N ALA A 29 19.33 18.89 13.46
CA ALA A 29 18.36 18.76 14.54
C ALA A 29 19.03 18.66 15.93
N PRO A 30 18.43 19.28 16.97
CA PRO A 30 18.81 19.03 18.36
C PRO A 30 18.69 17.54 18.71
N LYS A 31 19.51 17.08 19.67
CA LYS A 31 19.44 15.69 20.15
C LYS A 31 18.02 15.39 20.67
N ALA A 32 17.39 14.36 20.11
CA ALA A 32 16.06 13.92 20.52
C ALA A 32 16.06 13.47 21.99
N ARG A 33 15.07 13.95 22.76
CA ARG A 33 14.84 13.53 24.14
C ARG A 33 14.38 12.07 24.12
N GLN A 34 14.99 11.22 24.96
CA GLN A 34 14.74 9.77 24.96
C GLN A 34 13.77 9.33 26.07
N THR A 35 13.34 10.24 26.94
CA THR A 35 12.56 9.92 28.14
C THR A 35 11.54 11.02 28.49
N GLY A 36 10.47 10.60 29.19
CA GLY A 36 9.36 11.46 29.61
C GLY A 36 8.30 11.65 28.52
N GLY A 37 7.39 12.62 28.71
CA GLY A 37 6.27 12.85 27.78
C GLY A 37 6.64 13.24 26.35
N ALA A 38 7.91 13.51 26.06
CA ALA A 38 8.39 13.75 24.70
C ALA A 38 8.47 12.48 23.84
N VAL A 39 8.50 11.30 24.47
CA VAL A 39 8.50 10.00 23.79
C VAL A 39 7.19 9.24 23.94
N ASP A 40 6.22 9.81 24.65
CA ASP A 40 4.89 9.22 24.76
C ASP A 40 4.13 9.38 23.44
N SER A 41 3.44 8.31 23.03
CA SER A 41 2.66 8.28 21.78
C SER A 41 1.52 9.29 21.76
N TYR A 42 1.13 9.83 22.91
CA TYR A 42 0.03 10.77 23.06
C TYR A 42 0.37 11.87 24.07
N ALA A 43 0.06 13.11 23.73
CA ALA A 43 0.51 14.29 24.47
C ALA A 43 -0.28 14.57 25.76
N CYS A 44 -1.53 14.13 25.84
CA CYS A 44 -2.43 14.47 26.95
C CYS A 44 -2.28 13.52 28.17
N GLY A 45 -1.33 12.57 28.11
CA GLY A 45 -0.98 11.71 29.23
C GLY A 45 -2.01 10.60 29.53
N GLU A 46 -3.07 10.49 28.74
CA GLU A 46 -3.92 9.29 28.76
C GLU A 46 -3.09 8.06 28.37
N PRO A 47 -3.37 6.90 28.97
CA PRO A 47 -2.70 5.67 28.61
C PRO A 47 -2.86 5.46 27.11
N SER A 48 -1.73 5.41 26.41
CA SER A 48 -1.70 5.07 24.98
C SER A 48 -2.50 3.79 24.77
N PHE A 49 -3.28 3.73 23.69
CA PHE A 49 -3.99 2.51 23.31
C PHE A 49 -3.03 1.33 23.44
N LEU A 50 -3.29 0.46 24.42
CA LEU A 50 -2.55 -0.79 24.58
C LEU A 50 -2.62 -1.47 23.22
N GLY A 51 -1.47 -1.87 22.66
CA GLY A 51 -1.33 -2.48 21.34
C GLY A 51 -2.01 -3.84 21.25
N GLY A 52 -3.32 -3.87 21.47
CA GLY A 52 -4.21 -4.98 21.19
C GLY A 52 -4.58 -4.96 19.71
N LYS A 53 -5.09 -6.09 19.23
CA LYS A 53 -5.65 -6.20 17.89
C LYS A 53 -6.90 -5.32 17.83
N VAL A 54 -6.73 -4.06 17.42
CA VAL A 54 -7.85 -3.21 17.02
C VAL A 54 -8.47 -3.89 15.81
N GLN A 55 -9.67 -4.43 15.97
CA GLN A 55 -10.43 -4.95 14.84
C GLN A 55 -10.88 -3.73 14.03
N PHE A 56 -10.09 -3.38 13.02
CA PHE A 56 -10.46 -2.37 12.05
C PHE A 56 -11.72 -2.82 11.30
N ASN A 57 -12.51 -1.85 10.86
CA ASN A 57 -13.75 -2.11 10.14
C ASN A 57 -13.48 -3.04 8.94
N LEU A 58 -14.32 -4.07 8.77
CA LEU A 58 -14.26 -5.02 7.66
C LEU A 58 -14.32 -4.34 6.29
N GLU A 59 -14.85 -3.12 6.22
CA GLU A 59 -14.89 -2.33 4.98
C GLU A 59 -13.49 -2.06 4.39
N LEU A 60 -12.48 -1.81 5.23
CA LEU A 60 -11.10 -1.59 4.77
C LEU A 60 -10.50 -2.88 4.18
N PHE A 61 -10.87 -4.03 4.74
CA PHE A 61 -10.45 -5.33 4.22
C PHE A 61 -11.12 -5.61 2.87
N ASN A 62 -12.43 -5.35 2.76
CA ASN A 62 -13.16 -5.50 1.50
C ASN A 62 -12.58 -4.58 0.41
N TYR A 63 -12.24 -3.33 0.75
CA TYR A 63 -11.58 -2.42 -0.18
C TYR A 63 -10.24 -2.98 -0.68
N ALA A 64 -9.38 -3.47 0.22
CA ALA A 64 -8.09 -4.05 -0.17
C ALA A 64 -8.25 -5.28 -1.07
N LEU A 65 -9.27 -6.11 -0.82
CA LEU A 65 -9.60 -7.28 -1.64
C LEU A 65 -10.04 -6.85 -3.06
N TYR A 66 -10.95 -5.89 -3.17
CA TYR A 66 -11.35 -5.36 -4.48
C TYR A 66 -10.17 -4.72 -5.22
N PHE A 67 -9.34 -3.93 -4.54
CA PHE A 67 -8.16 -3.33 -5.13
C PHE A 67 -7.23 -4.39 -5.74
N MET A 68 -6.90 -5.44 -4.98
CA MET A 68 -6.08 -6.55 -5.47
C MET A 68 -6.70 -7.24 -6.70
N LEU A 69 -8.01 -7.48 -6.67
CA LEU A 69 -8.71 -8.15 -7.75
C LEU A 69 -8.72 -7.31 -9.04
N PHE A 70 -9.00 -6.01 -8.93
CA PHE A 70 -8.98 -5.10 -10.08
C PHE A 70 -7.57 -4.79 -10.59
N ASP A 71 -6.56 -4.76 -9.73
CA ASP A 71 -5.16 -4.56 -10.12
C ASP A 71 -4.66 -5.71 -11.01
N ILE A 72 -4.92 -6.96 -10.62
CA ILE A 72 -4.52 -8.13 -11.42
C ILE A 72 -5.31 -8.19 -12.74
N ILE A 73 -6.62 -7.86 -12.72
CA ILE A 73 -7.42 -7.73 -13.95
C ILE A 73 -6.79 -6.70 -14.89
N GLY A 74 -6.46 -5.52 -14.39
CA GLY A 74 -5.84 -4.44 -15.17
C GLY A 74 -4.53 -4.89 -15.81
N PHE A 75 -3.66 -5.56 -15.05
CA PHE A 75 -2.40 -6.09 -15.54
C PHE A 75 -2.58 -7.15 -16.63
N ILE A 76 -3.53 -8.07 -16.46
CA ILE A 76 -3.80 -9.14 -17.44
C ILE A 76 -4.42 -8.57 -18.72
N LEU A 77 -5.35 -7.62 -18.61
CA LEU A 77 -5.92 -6.94 -19.77
C LEU A 77 -4.85 -6.17 -20.56
N PHE A 78 -3.93 -5.51 -19.84
CA PHE A 78 -2.83 -4.79 -20.45
C PHE A 78 -1.89 -5.73 -21.23
N LEU A 79 -1.49 -6.86 -20.64
CA LEU A 79 -0.63 -7.84 -21.33
C LEU A 79 -1.35 -8.54 -22.50
N SER A 80 -2.66 -8.74 -22.38
CA SER A 80 -3.49 -9.41 -23.38
C SER A 80 -3.86 -8.51 -24.57
N TRP A 81 -3.48 -7.24 -24.57
CA TRP A 81 -3.93 -6.25 -25.56
C TRP A 81 -3.69 -6.70 -27.02
N ALA A 82 -2.61 -7.43 -27.29
CA ALA A 82 -2.26 -7.86 -28.65
C ALA A 82 -2.78 -9.25 -29.03
N ASN A 83 -3.06 -10.14 -28.08
CA ASN A 83 -3.56 -11.48 -28.35
C ASN A 83 -4.36 -12.02 -27.16
N THR A 84 -5.69 -11.95 -27.29
CA THR A 84 -6.60 -12.44 -26.26
C THR A 84 -6.73 -13.95 -26.35
N GLY A 85 -5.97 -14.66 -25.53
CA GLY A 85 -6.10 -16.11 -25.35
C GLY A 85 -7.30 -16.49 -24.48
N LEU A 86 -7.78 -17.72 -24.63
CA LEU A 86 -8.87 -18.30 -23.80
C LEU A 86 -8.59 -18.20 -22.29
N ILE A 87 -7.32 -18.25 -21.90
CA ILE A 87 -6.87 -18.12 -20.50
C ILE A 87 -7.27 -16.77 -19.90
N VAL A 88 -7.18 -15.69 -20.69
CA VAL A 88 -7.53 -14.33 -20.24
C VAL A 88 -9.02 -14.21 -20.02
N ILE A 89 -9.83 -14.74 -20.94
CA ILE A 89 -11.28 -14.75 -20.83
C ILE A 89 -11.73 -15.56 -19.60
N ALA A 90 -11.13 -16.74 -19.40
CA ALA A 90 -11.42 -17.57 -18.23
C ALA A 90 -11.04 -16.87 -16.92
N TYR A 91 -9.88 -16.21 -16.88
CA TYR A 91 -9.44 -15.44 -15.71
C TYR A 91 -10.40 -14.29 -15.39
N LEU A 92 -10.81 -13.51 -16.39
CA LEU A 92 -11.76 -12.41 -16.21
C LEU A 92 -13.12 -12.91 -15.70
N ALA A 93 -13.60 -14.03 -16.22
CA ALA A 93 -14.85 -14.64 -15.75
C ALA A 93 -14.76 -15.03 -14.26
N ILE A 94 -13.69 -15.71 -13.85
CA ILE A 94 -13.48 -16.10 -12.45
C ILE A 94 -13.37 -14.86 -11.56
N ALA A 95 -12.62 -13.85 -11.98
CA ALA A 95 -12.45 -12.63 -11.20
C ALA A 95 -13.76 -11.85 -11.04
N LEU A 96 -14.59 -11.77 -12.08
CA LEU A 96 -15.92 -11.15 -12.00
C LEU A 96 -16.87 -11.94 -11.07
N VAL A 97 -16.84 -13.27 -11.10
CA VAL A 97 -17.63 -14.09 -10.16
C VAL A 97 -17.16 -13.87 -8.73
N ALA A 98 -15.85 -13.83 -8.48
CA ALA A 98 -15.30 -13.54 -7.16
C ALA A 98 -15.68 -12.14 -6.67
N ALA A 99 -15.61 -11.11 -7.53
CA ALA A 99 -16.04 -9.76 -7.19
C ALA A 99 -17.55 -9.70 -6.87
N ALA A 100 -18.38 -10.38 -7.66
CA ALA A 100 -19.82 -10.46 -7.41
C ALA A 100 -20.11 -11.17 -6.07
N TYR A 101 -19.41 -12.26 -5.77
CA TYR A 101 -19.55 -12.98 -4.51
C TYR A 101 -19.22 -12.09 -3.30
N VAL A 102 -18.11 -11.35 -3.35
CA VAL A 102 -17.74 -10.41 -2.28
C VAL A 102 -18.75 -9.26 -2.17
N SER A 103 -19.36 -8.84 -3.28
CA SER A 103 -20.37 -7.78 -3.27
C SER A 103 -21.73 -8.20 -2.69
N ILE A 104 -22.03 -9.50 -2.74
CA ILE A 104 -23.27 -10.08 -2.21
C ILE A 104 -23.08 -10.55 -0.76
N ALA A 105 -21.83 -10.69 -0.30
CA ALA A 105 -21.53 -11.09 1.07
C ALA A 105 -22.28 -10.20 2.08
N PRO A 106 -23.01 -10.80 3.04
CA PRO A 106 -23.81 -10.04 3.98
C PRO A 106 -22.92 -9.06 4.73
N LYS A 107 -23.37 -7.81 4.82
CA LYS A 107 -22.74 -6.81 5.68
C LYS A 107 -23.07 -7.18 7.12
N ASN A 108 -22.08 -7.67 7.84
CA ASN A 108 -22.19 -7.88 9.27
C ASN A 108 -22.09 -6.49 9.91
N GLU A 109 -23.23 -5.91 10.28
CA GLU A 109 -23.27 -4.70 11.13
C GLU A 109 -22.63 -4.99 12.50
#